data_AF-A0A920HK49-F1
#
_entry.id   AF-A0A920HK49-F1
#
_cell.length_a   1.000
_cell.length_b   1.000
_cell.length_c   1.000
_cell.angle_alpha   90.00
_cell.angle_beta   90.00
_cell.angle_gamma   90.00
#
_symmetry.space_group_name_H-M   'P 1'
#
loop_
_entity.id
_entity.type
_entity.pdbx_description
1 polymer ?
#
loop_
_entity_poly.entity_id
_entity_poly.type
_entity_poly.pdbx_seq_one_letter_code
_entity_poly.pdbx_strand_id
1 'polypeptide(L)' 'MDVQNLKTKNVNLKKLIACTKEYMPVCGCDNNTYSNKCVAQSEGVNTWSIGTCND' A
#
# COMPACT_ATOMS: atom_id res chain seq x y z
N MET A 1 -4.57 20.87 12.92
CA MET A 1 -3.86 19.63 12.56
C MET A 1 -4.76 18.95 11.57
N ASP A 2 -4.64 19.36 10.31
CA ASP A 2 -5.61 19.02 9.28
C ASP A 2 -4.80 18.69 8.04
N VAL A 3 -4.56 17.40 7.84
CA VAL A 3 -3.79 16.85 6.70
C VAL A 3 -4.67 16.88 5.44
N GLN A 4 -5.28 18.03 5.15
CA GLN A 4 -6.14 18.24 3.99
C GLN A 4 -5.55 19.29 3.03
N ASN A 5 -4.23 19.30 2.85
CA ASN A 5 -3.59 20.12 1.81
C ASN A 5 -2.60 19.34 0.93
N LEU A 6 -2.92 18.08 0.62
CA LEU A 6 -2.16 17.26 -0.33
C LEU A 6 -2.96 16.90 -1.60
N LYS A 7 -4.10 17.55 -1.88
CA LYS A 7 -4.86 17.34 -3.12
C LYS A 7 -4.39 18.21 -4.31
N THR A 8 -3.41 19.09 -4.12
CA THR A 8 -3.06 20.13 -5.10
C THR A 8 -1.60 20.16 -5.53
N LYS A 9 -0.77 19.17 -5.18
CA LYS A 9 0.61 19.11 -5.68
C LYS A 9 0.83 17.78 -6.40
N ASN A 10 1.22 17.87 -7.67
CA ASN A 10 1.83 16.80 -8.45
C ASN A 10 3.16 16.37 -7.79
N VAL A 11 3.06 15.75 -6.63
CA VAL A 11 4.15 15.10 -5.91
C VAL A 11 3.82 13.63 -5.96
N ASN A 12 4.77 12.81 -6.41
CA ASN A 12 4.71 11.36 -6.26
C ASN A 12 4.66 11.04 -4.76
N LEU A 13 3.44 11.03 -4.21
CA LEU A 13 3.14 10.90 -2.80
C LEU A 13 3.28 9.42 -2.42
N LYS A 14 4.50 8.93 -2.37
CA LYS A 14 4.78 7.69 -1.63
C LYS A 14 4.31 7.93 -0.20
N LYS A 15 3.21 7.27 0.17
CA LYS A 15 2.56 7.51 1.45
C LYS A 15 3.52 7.02 2.55
N LEU A 16 4.00 7.93 3.39
CA LEU A 16 4.84 7.59 4.53
C LEU A 16 3.98 6.88 5.58
N ILE A 17 3.90 5.55 5.50
CA ILE A 17 3.18 4.70 6.44
C ILE A 17 4.20 3.88 7.24
N ALA A 18 4.12 3.93 8.57
CA ALA A 18 4.84 2.98 9.41
C ALA A 18 4.09 1.65 9.41
N CYS A 19 4.71 0.62 8.84
CA CYS A 19 4.14 -0.73 8.79
C CYS A 19 4.81 -1.66 9.79
N THR A 20 4.04 -2.59 10.34
CA THR A 20 4.60 -3.71 11.09
C THR A 20 5.39 -4.63 10.14
N LYS A 21 6.31 -5.41 10.70
CA LYS A 21 7.07 -6.43 9.96
C LYS A 21 6.36 -7.79 9.93
N GLU A 22 5.07 -7.81 10.26
CA GLU A 22 4.26 -9.02 10.20
C GLU A 22 4.10 -9.49 8.75
N TYR A 23 4.23 -10.80 8.53
CA TYR A 23 4.06 -11.40 7.22
C TYR A 23 2.63 -11.94 7.08
N MET A 24 1.79 -11.19 6.37
CA MET A 24 0.42 -11.54 6.01
C MET A 24 0.22 -11.16 4.53
N PRO A 25 0.71 -11.98 3.58
CA PRO A 25 0.85 -11.57 2.20
C PRO A 25 -0.49 -11.20 1.56
N VAL A 26 -0.44 -10.22 0.67
CA VAL A 26 -1.59 -9.81 -0.16
C VAL A 26 -1.16 -9.64 -1.62
N CYS A 27 -2.04 -10.01 -2.54
CA CYS A 27 -1.85 -9.82 -3.98
C CYS A 27 -2.54 -8.52 -4.42
N GLY A 28 -1.76 -7.52 -4.84
CA GLY A 28 -2.28 -6.24 -5.30
C GLY A 28 -2.97 -6.30 -6.66
N CYS A 29 -3.75 -5.28 -7.00
CA CYS A 29 -4.38 -5.13 -8.33
C CYS A 29 -3.36 -4.95 -9.48
N ASP A 30 -2.11 -4.69 -9.14
CA ASP A 30 -0.96 -4.59 -10.03
C ASP A 30 -0.24 -5.94 -10.22
N ASN A 31 -0.82 -7.03 -9.69
CA ASN A 31 -0.26 -8.39 -9.70
C ASN A 31 1.07 -8.53 -8.95
N ASN A 32 1.36 -7.62 -8.02
CA ASN A 32 2.51 -7.73 -7.13
C ASN A 32 2.10 -8.28 -5.75
N THR A 33 2.92 -9.17 -5.20
CA THR A 33 2.78 -9.65 -3.83
C THR A 33 3.40 -8.67 -2.84
N TYR A 34 2.64 -8.24 -1.85
CA TYR A 34 3.09 -7.37 -0.76
C TYR A 34 3.15 -8.16 0.55
N SER A 35 4.18 -7.91 1.37
CA SER A 35 4.39 -8.65 2.64
C SER A 35 3.23 -8.51 3.62
N ASN A 36 2.52 -7.39 3.56
CA ASN A 36 1.25 -7.18 4.23
C ASN A 36 0.45 -6.04 3.59
N LYS A 37 -0.82 -5.91 3.98
CA LYS A 37 -1.73 -4.84 3.52
C LYS A 37 -1.18 -3.42 3.72
N CYS A 38 -0.40 -3.19 4.77
CA CYS A 38 0.15 -1.86 5.04
C CYS A 38 1.22 -1.50 4.02
N VAL A 39 2.10 -2.45 3.68
CA VAL A 39 3.12 -2.26 2.65
C VAL A 39 2.46 -1.99 1.29
N ALA A 40 1.40 -2.73 0.92
CA ALA A 40 0.63 -2.47 -0.30
C ALA A 40 0.11 -1.02 -0.37
N GLN A 41 -0.51 -0.54 0.71
CA GLN A 41 -1.00 0.84 0.81
C GLN A 41 0.12 1.89 0.75
N SER A 42 1.31 1.58 1.28
CA SER A 42 2.46 2.50 1.27
C SER A 42 3.02 2.71 -0.14
N GLU A 43 2.89 1.69 -1.01
CA GLU A 43 3.22 1.74 -2.43
C GLU A 43 2.04 2.23 -3.30
N GLY A 44 0.93 2.65 -2.68
CA GLY A 44 -0.22 3.22 -3.38
C GLY A 44 -1.23 2.20 -3.93
N VAL A 45 -1.07 0.91 -3.59
CA VAL A 45 -2.04 -0.13 -3.93
C VAL A 45 -3.20 -0.09 -2.96
N ASN A 46 -4.41 0.15 -3.48
CA ASN A 46 -5.63 0.32 -2.68
C ASN A 46 -6.58 -0.89 -2.72
N THR A 47 -6.30 -1.86 -3.58
CA THR A 47 -7.10 -3.08 -3.76
C THR A 47 -6.18 -4.29 -3.83
N TRP A 48 -6.52 -5.32 -3.07
CA TRP A 48 -5.73 -6.55 -2.98
C TRP A 48 -6.60 -7.73 -2.51
N SER A 49 -6.14 -8.94 -2.81
CA SER A 49 -6.66 -10.20 -2.29
C SER A 49 -5.75 -10.75 -1.19
N ILE A 50 -6.29 -11.59 -0.30
CA ILE A 50 -5.50 -12.30 0.72
C ILE A 50 -4.66 -13.38 0.02
N GLY A 51 -3.40 -13.53 0.41
CA GLY A 51 -2.46 -14.50 -0.18
C GLY A 51 -1.46 -13.84 -1.12
N THR A 52 -0.53 -14.63 -1.64
CA THR A 52 0.41 -14.15 -2.66
C THR A 52 -0.28 -14.14 -4.04
N CYS A 53 0.28 -13.41 -5.00
CA CYS A 53 -0.14 -13.55 -6.38
C CYS A 53 0.32 -14.91 -6.92
N ASN A 54 -0.60 -15.65 -7.56
CA ASN A 54 -0.38 -17.00 -8.10
C ASN A 54 -0.19 -18.10 -7.04
N ASP A 55 -0.81 -17.96 -5.86
CA ASP A 55 -1.06 -19.09 -4.92
C ASP A 55 -2.01 -20.14 -5.52
#